data_AF-A0A9P8F4W0-F1
#
_entry.id   AF-A0A9P8F4W0-F1
#
_cell.length_a   1.000
_cell.length_b   1.000
_cell.length_c   1.000
_cell.angle_alpha   90.00
_cell.angle_beta   90.00
_cell.angle_gamma   90.00
#
_symmetry.space_group_name_H-M   'P 1'
#
loop_
_entity.id
_entity.type
_entity.pdbx_description
1 polymer ?
#
loop_
_entity_poly.entity_id
_entity_poly.type
_entity_poly.pdbx_seq_one_letter_code
_entity_poly.pdbx_strand_id
1 'polypeptide(L)' 'MVTYDTSYSASAKADYIKQRKLGGAMWWESSGDRTDDKSIVNSVVDKLRLAGADQMDNTLNLLQYPSSKYDNVRNGFPSG' A
#
# COMPACT_ATOMS: atom_id res chain seq x y z
N MET A 1 -9.71 -15.30 23.36
CA MET A 1 -10.45 -14.42 22.42
C MET A 1 -9.42 -13.74 21.53
N VAL A 2 -9.66 -13.68 20.21
CA VAL A 2 -8.76 -13.05 19.24
C VAL A 2 -9.52 -11.95 18.52
N THR A 3 -8.96 -10.75 18.45
CA THR A 3 -9.57 -9.58 17.79
C THR A 3 -8.76 -9.24 16.55
N TYR A 4 -9.42 -9.11 15.40
CA TYR A 4 -8.78 -8.78 14.13
C TYR A 4 -9.80 -8.14 13.18
N ASP A 5 -9.31 -7.50 12.13
CA ASP A 5 -10.18 -6.93 11.11
C ASP A 5 -10.77 -8.00 10.19
N THR A 6 -12.02 -7.82 9.81
CA THR A 6 -12.65 -8.54 8.71
C THR A 6 -12.70 -7.63 7.48
N SER A 7 -13.07 -8.17 6.32
CA SER A 7 -13.32 -7.35 5.12
C SER A 7 -14.39 -6.26 5.38
N TYR A 8 -15.36 -6.54 6.25
CA TYR A 8 -16.37 -5.57 6.68
C TYR A 8 -15.77 -4.41 7.47
N SER A 9 -14.99 -4.69 8.53
CA SER A 9 -14.39 -3.62 9.34
C SER A 9 -13.33 -2.84 8.55
N ALA A 10 -12.59 -3.50 7.66
CA ALA A 10 -11.69 -2.85 6.72
C ALA A 10 -12.41 -1.88 5.77
N SER A 11 -13.56 -2.29 5.20
CA SER A 11 -14.39 -1.42 4.37
C SER A 11 -14.89 -0.20 5.13
N ALA A 12 -15.33 -0.37 6.38
CA ALA A 12 -15.75 0.74 7.23
C ALA A 12 -14.60 1.73 7.51
N LYS A 13 -13.37 1.21 7.73
CA LYS A 13 -12.17 2.06 7.87
C LYS A 13 -11.85 2.82 6.58
N ALA A 14 -12.00 2.20 5.41
CA ALA A 14 -11.83 2.87 4.12
C ALA A 14 -12.86 3.99 3.91
N ASP A 15 -14.12 3.79 4.32
CA ASP A 15 -15.14 4.84 4.29
C ASP A 15 -14.78 5.99 5.25
N TYR A 16 -14.25 5.68 6.44
CA TYR A 16 -13.78 6.71 7.37
C TYR A 16 -12.61 7.54 6.81
N ILE A 17 -11.63 6.89 6.18
CA ILE A 17 -10.50 7.55 5.50
C ILE A 17 -11.01 8.57 4.49
N LYS A 18 -12.00 8.18 3.65
CA LYS A 18 -12.61 9.08 2.67
C LYS A 18 -13.37 10.23 3.33
N GLN A 19 -14.24 9.94 4.29
CA GLN A 19 -15.05 10.94 4.99
C GLN A 19 -14.20 12.01 5.67
N ARG A 20 -13.04 11.60 6.21
CA ARG A 20 -12.11 12.51 6.90
C ARG A 20 -10.99 13.05 6.03
N LYS A 21 -10.93 12.68 4.74
CA LYS A 21 -9.87 13.06 3.79
C LYS A 21 -8.46 12.79 4.34
N LEU A 22 -8.27 11.60 4.91
CA LEU A 22 -6.96 11.18 5.42
C LEU A 22 -6.03 10.79 4.27
N GLY A 23 -4.71 10.85 4.50
CA GLY A 23 -3.70 10.62 3.48
C GLY A 23 -3.57 9.18 2.96
N GLY A 24 -4.24 8.21 3.57
CA GLY A 24 -4.22 6.82 3.13
C GLY A 24 -4.42 5.81 4.25
N ALA A 25 -3.99 4.58 4.00
CA ALA A 25 -3.99 3.47 4.95
C ALA A 25 -2.58 2.88 5.05
N MET A 26 -2.24 2.33 6.22
CA MET A 26 -0.99 1.64 6.49
C MET A 26 -1.29 0.37 7.27
N TRP A 27 -0.52 -0.68 7.01
CA TRP A 27 -0.66 -1.97 7.66
C TRP A 27 0.64 -2.38 8.34
N TRP A 28 0.50 -2.99 9.50
CA TRP A 28 1.54 -3.74 10.16
C TRP A 28 1.05 -5.19 10.29
N GLU A 29 1.60 -6.17 9.60
CA GLU A 29 2.68 -6.12 8.59
C GLU A 29 2.31 -6.99 7.37
N SER A 30 3.19 -7.08 6.37
CA SER A 30 2.86 -7.68 5.08
C SER A 30 2.59 -9.19 5.12
N SER A 31 3.25 -9.94 6.01
CA SER A 31 3.12 -11.41 6.06
C SER A 31 1.82 -11.90 6.69
N GLY A 32 1.15 -11.04 7.45
CA GLY A 32 -0.12 -11.33 8.11
C GLY A 32 -1.37 -11.17 7.24
N ASP A 33 -1.25 -10.62 6.02
CA ASP A 33 -2.40 -10.50 5.11
C ASP A 33 -2.62 -11.77 4.27
N ARG A 34 -3.85 -11.93 3.79
CA ARG A 34 -4.21 -12.99 2.85
C ARG A 34 -3.81 -12.62 1.44
N THR A 35 -3.62 -13.63 0.59
CA THR A 35 -3.33 -13.45 -0.84
C THR A 35 -4.52 -13.73 -1.75
N ASP A 36 -5.68 -14.09 -1.18
CA ASP A 36 -6.93 -14.32 -1.91
C ASP A 36 -7.83 -13.07 -1.88
N ASP A 37 -9.05 -13.20 -2.40
CA ASP A 37 -10.05 -12.12 -2.44
C ASP A 37 -10.49 -11.60 -1.05
N LYS A 38 -9.96 -12.19 0.03
CA LYS A 38 -10.16 -11.74 1.40
C LYS A 38 -8.97 -10.94 1.94
N SER A 39 -8.00 -10.59 1.10
CA SER A 39 -6.95 -9.60 1.43
C SER A 39 -7.60 -8.31 1.92
N ILE A 40 -7.22 -7.89 3.12
CA ILE A 40 -7.70 -6.64 3.70
C ILE A 40 -7.06 -5.45 2.99
N VAL A 41 -5.79 -5.58 2.58
CA VAL A 41 -5.09 -4.54 1.82
C VAL A 41 -5.80 -4.28 0.49
N ASN A 42 -6.06 -5.32 -0.30
CA ASN A 42 -6.75 -5.18 -1.58
C ASN A 42 -8.16 -4.61 -1.40
N SER A 43 -8.90 -5.09 -0.40
CA SER A 43 -10.26 -4.59 -0.11
C SER A 43 -10.29 -3.08 0.14
N VAL A 44 -9.32 -2.55 0.89
CA VAL A 44 -9.22 -1.10 1.16
C VAL A 44 -8.81 -0.34 -0.09
N VAL A 45 -7.81 -0.83 -0.83
CA VAL A 45 -7.34 -0.20 -2.07
C VAL A 45 -8.50 -0.07 -3.08
N ASP A 46 -9.27 -1.13 -3.29
CA ASP A 46 -10.41 -1.12 -4.22
C ASP A 46 -11.49 -0.13 -3.77
N LYS A 47 -11.80 -0.10 -2.47
CA LYS A 47 -12.80 0.82 -1.90
C LYS A 47 -12.37 2.30 -2.01
N LEU A 48 -11.07 2.58 -1.98
CA LEU A 48 -10.52 3.92 -2.17
C LEU A 48 -10.45 4.32 -3.65
N ARG A 49 -10.19 3.38 -4.57
CA ARG A 49 -10.16 3.60 -6.03
C ARG A 49 -11.54 3.88 -6.63
N LEU A 50 -12.59 3.20 -6.17
CA LEU A 50 -13.96 3.34 -6.68
C LEU A 50 -14.58 4.74 -6.48
N ALA A 51 -13.89 5.66 -5.81
CA ALA A 51 -14.36 7.02 -5.53
C ALA A 51 -14.09 8.05 -6.67
N GLY A 52 -13.62 7.61 -7.84
CA GLY A 52 -13.68 8.43 -9.07
C GLY A 52 -12.35 8.91 -9.67
N ALA A 53 -11.20 8.57 -9.06
CA ALA A 53 -9.87 8.66 -9.68
C ALA A 53 -8.91 7.75 -8.91
N ASP A 54 -7.81 7.33 -9.52
CA ASP A 54 -6.72 6.67 -8.80
C ASP A 54 -6.18 7.62 -7.72
N GLN A 55 -6.60 7.41 -6.47
CA GLN A 55 -6.23 8.25 -5.33
C GLN A 55 -4.85 7.89 -4.76
N MET A 56 -4.13 6.94 -5.37
CA MET A 56 -2.77 6.64 -4.94
C MET A 56 -1.85 7.79 -5.33
N ASP A 57 -0.91 8.10 -4.43
CA ASP A 57 0.19 9.01 -4.73
C ASP A 57 1.02 8.42 -5.88
N ASN A 58 1.15 9.19 -6.96
CA ASN A 58 1.86 8.81 -8.18
C ASN A 58 3.25 9.45 -8.27
N THR A 59 3.81 9.92 -7.16
CA THR A 59 5.18 10.45 -7.10
C THR A 59 6.18 9.37 -7.49
N LEU A 60 7.06 9.68 -8.45
CA LEU A 60 8.10 8.76 -8.90
C LEU A 60 9.12 8.50 -7.77
N ASN A 61 9.59 7.26 -7.69
CA ASN A 61 10.66 6.91 -6.76
C ASN A 61 12.04 7.41 -7.25
N LEU A 62 13.01 7.47 -6.34
CA LEU A 62 14.40 7.79 -6.68
C LEU A 62 15.16 6.49 -6.99
N LEU A 63 15.68 6.37 -8.22
CA LEU A 63 16.48 5.20 -8.66
C LEU A 63 17.98 5.49 -8.78
N GLN A 64 18.37 6.76 -8.85
CA GLN A 64 19.76 7.15 -9.06
C GLN A 64 20.43 7.47 -7.71
N TYR A 65 21.34 6.60 -7.29
CA TYR A 65 22.13 6.76 -6.06
C TYR A 65 23.63 6.83 -6.40
N PRO A 66 24.11 7.91 -7.07
CA PRO A 66 25.47 7.99 -7.61
C PRO A 66 26.58 7.94 -6.55
N SER A 67 26.27 8.30 -5.30
CA SER A 67 27.20 8.25 -4.16
C SER A 67 27.09 6.96 -3.34
N SER A 68 26.26 5.98 -3.75
CA SER A 68 26.16 4.70 -3.03
C SER A 68 27.51 4.02 -2.96
N LYS A 69 27.86 3.45 -1.79
CA LYS A 69 29.07 2.63 -1.62
C LYS A 69 28.97 1.26 -2.30
N TYR A 70 27.76 0.84 -2.68
CA TYR A 70 27.49 -0.46 -3.30
C TYR A 70 27.37 -0.30 -4.82
N ASP A 71 28.23 -0.97 -5.59
CA ASP A 71 28.32 -0.83 -7.04
C ASP A 71 27.02 -1.26 -7.75
N ASN A 72 26.38 -2.33 -7.29
CA ASN A 72 25.09 -2.77 -7.83
C ASN A 72 23.99 -1.72 -7.66
N VAL A 73 23.92 -1.04 -6.51
CA VAL A 73 22.96 0.05 -6.27
C VAL A 73 23.33 1.29 -7.10
N ARG A 74 24.61 1.67 -7.11
CA ARG A 74 25.10 2.85 -7.85
C ARG A 74 24.83 2.74 -9.35
N ASN A 75 25.02 1.54 -9.90
CA ASN A 75 24.85 1.25 -11.32
C ASN A 75 23.40 0.86 -11.68
N GLY A 76 22.46 0.91 -10.72
CA GLY A 76 21.04 0.66 -10.98
C GLY A 76 20.69 -0.81 -11.27
N PHE A 77 21.36 -1.75 -10.61
CA PHE A 77 21.18 -3.20 -10.78
C PHE A 77 21.22 -3.66 -12.26
N PRO A 78 22.33 -3.42 -12.99
CA PRO A 78 22.45 -3.90 -14.37
C PRO A 78 22.39 -5.44 -14.38
N SER A 79 21.68 -6.01 -15.35
CA SER A 79 21.69 -7.45 -15.58
C SER A 79 23.11 -7.88 -16.00
N GLY A 80 23.63 -8.93 -15.39
CA GLY A 80 24.87 -9.58 -15.81
C GLY A 80 24.69 -10.43 -17.06
#